data_AF-A0A952RTV9-F1
#
_entry.id   AF-A0A952RTV9-F1
#
_cell.length_a   1.000
_cell.length_b   1.000
_cell.length_c   1.000
_cell.angle_alpha   90.00
_cell.angle_beta   90.00
_cell.angle_gamma   90.00
#
_symmetry.space_group_name_H-M   'P 1'
#
loop_
_entity.id
_entity.type
_entity.pdbx_description
1 polymer ?
#
loop_
_entity_poly.entity_id
_entity_poly.type
_entity_poly.pdbx_seq_one_letter_code
_entity_poly.pdbx_strand_id
1 'polypeptide(L)'
;MLTETAIAAETDFPLDNFHITDADLPTFRDMPFEDIEELDLDHPGASDPEYRKRRDYIASLAKKFRETGVITDVDYNDEEQAIWRHVAERLEELHQRHASPFYLRAKRDLGISNDRIPQLTEMNRRLKELTNFRLAPIEGLVNTRAFLSWLSWRTMLSTQYIRHHSRPEYTPEPDIVHEAMGHIPMFTNPNFADYSQFIGHGARIATDKQIEELGRLYWFTVEFGLVEHEGDIKAYGAGLLSSYGELEHAFSDKVERRPFVLEEVINHEYTYSDMQPVLYVIPSYAELKEVTRQYIAKLGS
;
A
#
# COMPACT_ATOMS: atom_id res chain seq x y z
N MET A 1 -13.77 -36.32 4.38
CA MET A 1 -14.90 -35.52 3.88
C MET A 1 -15.04 -34.30 4.76
N LEU A 2 -14.30 -33.24 4.42
CA LEU A 2 -14.50 -31.89 4.95
C LEU A 2 -14.80 -31.07 3.70
N THR A 3 -16.02 -30.56 3.63
CA THR A 3 -16.53 -29.78 2.52
C THR A 3 -15.87 -28.41 2.53
N GLU A 4 -14.96 -28.17 1.58
CA GLU A 4 -14.58 -26.82 1.16
C GLU A 4 -15.85 -26.07 0.79
N THR A 5 -16.18 -25.06 1.59
CA THR A 5 -17.22 -24.12 1.20
C THR A 5 -16.51 -23.11 0.31
N ALA A 6 -16.43 -23.40 -0.98
CA ALA A 6 -16.06 -22.42 -1.98
C ALA A 6 -17.02 -21.24 -1.81
N ILE A 7 -16.49 -20.09 -1.39
CA ILE A 7 -17.22 -18.83 -1.42
C ILE A 7 -17.64 -18.66 -2.87
N ALA A 8 -18.95 -18.69 -3.13
CA ALA A 8 -19.48 -18.49 -4.46
C ALA A 8 -18.92 -17.16 -4.98
N ALA A 9 -18.14 -17.22 -6.06
CA ALA A 9 -17.66 -16.02 -6.72
C ALA A 9 -18.89 -15.24 -7.20
N GLU A 10 -19.17 -14.11 -6.57
CA GLU A 10 -20.10 -13.11 -7.09
C GLU A 10 -19.50 -12.56 -8.39
N THR A 11 -19.78 -13.25 -9.50
CA THR A 11 -19.22 -12.96 -10.83
C THR A 11 -20.01 -11.92 -11.61
N ASP A 12 -21.02 -11.27 -11.01
CA ASP A 12 -21.98 -10.42 -11.71
C ASP A 12 -21.82 -8.93 -11.35
N PHE A 13 -20.60 -8.39 -11.49
CA PHE A 13 -20.34 -6.96 -11.32
C PHE A 13 -19.64 -6.38 -12.55
N PRO A 14 -20.31 -5.57 -13.38
CA PRO A 14 -19.70 -4.96 -14.56
C PRO A 14 -18.56 -4.02 -14.16
N LEU A 15 -17.35 -4.29 -14.65
CA LEU A 15 -16.13 -3.51 -14.39
C LEU A 15 -16.29 -2.01 -14.71
N ASP A 16 -17.10 -1.68 -15.72
CA ASP A 16 -17.20 -0.31 -16.24
C ASP A 16 -17.95 0.66 -15.30
N ASN A 17 -18.68 0.17 -14.27
CA ASN A 17 -19.42 0.98 -13.30
C ASN A 17 -19.34 0.38 -11.87
N PHE A 18 -18.19 -0.15 -11.49
CA PHE A 18 -18.00 -0.83 -10.21
C PHE A 18 -17.98 0.15 -9.01
N HIS A 19 -19.17 0.54 -8.57
CA HIS A 19 -19.38 1.46 -7.44
C HIS A 19 -19.60 0.71 -6.13
N ILE A 20 -18.71 0.91 -5.18
CA ILE A 20 -18.79 0.34 -3.83
C ILE A 20 -19.33 1.37 -2.84
N THR A 21 -20.35 0.97 -2.10
CA THR A 21 -20.94 1.73 -1.00
C THR A 21 -20.49 1.18 0.35
N ASP A 22 -20.75 1.92 1.43
CA ASP A 22 -20.46 1.45 2.79
C ASP A 22 -21.23 0.15 3.14
N ALA A 23 -22.32 -0.17 2.43
CA ALA A 23 -23.12 -1.39 2.64
C ALA A 23 -22.50 -2.64 2.00
N ASP A 24 -21.60 -2.48 1.03
CA ASP A 24 -20.96 -3.59 0.31
C ASP A 24 -19.69 -4.08 1.01
N LEU A 25 -19.27 -3.40 2.08
CA LEU A 25 -18.06 -3.74 2.82
C LEU A 25 -18.23 -5.09 3.53
N PRO A 26 -17.29 -6.03 3.35
CA PRO A 26 -17.32 -7.29 4.08
C PRO A 26 -17.14 -7.01 5.56
N THR A 27 -17.64 -7.91 6.41
CA THR A 27 -17.31 -7.79 7.82
C THR A 27 -15.83 -8.08 7.99
N PHE A 28 -15.14 -7.25 8.77
CA PHE A 28 -13.70 -7.42 9.03
C PHE A 28 -13.35 -8.75 9.75
N ARG A 29 -14.36 -9.50 10.18
CA ARG A 29 -14.23 -10.82 10.81
C ARG A 29 -13.98 -11.94 9.80
N ASP A 30 -14.23 -11.71 8.51
CA ASP A 30 -14.16 -12.72 7.45
C ASP A 30 -12.78 -12.79 6.76
N MET A 31 -11.76 -12.13 7.30
CA MET A 31 -10.39 -12.16 6.74
C MET A 31 -9.58 -13.35 7.27
N PRO A 32 -8.96 -14.16 6.39
CA PRO A 32 -7.89 -15.07 6.80
C PRO A 32 -6.62 -14.26 7.06
N PHE A 33 -6.18 -14.22 8.32
CA PHE A 33 -4.93 -13.59 8.73
C PHE A 33 -3.84 -14.66 8.86
N GLU A 34 -2.62 -14.35 8.42
CA GLU A 34 -1.42 -15.12 8.80
C GLU A 34 -1.04 -14.73 10.24
N ASP A 35 -0.31 -15.57 10.99
CA ASP A 35 0.02 -15.31 12.39
C ASP A 35 0.78 -13.98 12.56
N ILE A 36 0.07 -12.94 13.03
CA ILE A 36 0.57 -11.55 13.09
C ILE A 36 1.39 -11.26 14.38
N GLU A 37 1.63 -12.26 15.22
CA GLU A 37 2.12 -12.04 16.60
C GLU A 37 3.64 -12.18 16.78
N GLU A 38 4.39 -12.65 15.78
CA GLU A 38 5.84 -12.84 15.90
C GLU A 38 6.63 -11.94 14.95
N LEU A 39 7.36 -10.98 15.53
CA LEU A 39 8.45 -10.30 14.83
C LEU A 39 9.58 -11.30 14.57
N ASP A 40 10.10 -11.30 13.35
CA ASP A 40 11.28 -12.08 13.00
C ASP A 40 12.46 -11.78 13.96
N LEU A 41 13.30 -12.78 14.19
CA LEU A 41 14.41 -12.68 15.15
C LEU A 41 15.43 -11.58 14.79
N ASP A 42 15.52 -11.20 13.53
CA ASP A 42 16.38 -10.14 13.01
C ASP A 42 15.71 -8.75 13.02
N HIS A 43 14.42 -8.66 13.38
CA HIS A 43 13.72 -7.39 13.51
C HIS A 43 14.36 -6.56 14.66
N PRO A 44 14.66 -5.26 14.45
CA PRO A 44 15.39 -4.44 15.42
C PRO A 44 14.71 -4.32 16.80
N GLY A 45 13.38 -4.37 16.82
CA GLY A 45 12.57 -4.38 18.04
C GLY A 45 12.25 -5.77 18.60
N ALA A 46 12.78 -6.86 18.04
CA ALA A 46 12.44 -8.23 18.48
C ALA A 46 12.91 -8.53 19.92
N SER A 47 13.93 -7.83 20.42
CA SER A 47 14.40 -8.00 21.80
C SER A 47 14.07 -6.81 22.70
N ASP A 48 13.30 -5.85 22.20
CA ASP A 48 12.87 -4.67 22.96
C ASP A 48 11.48 -4.91 23.58
N PRO A 49 11.37 -5.07 24.92
CA PRO A 49 10.09 -5.35 25.57
C PRO A 49 9.13 -4.16 25.54
N GLU A 50 9.62 -2.92 25.53
CA GLU A 50 8.75 -1.73 25.47
C GLU A 50 8.20 -1.55 24.05
N TYR A 51 9.02 -1.77 23.02
CA TYR A 51 8.55 -1.77 21.63
C TYR A 51 7.52 -2.88 21.38
N ARG A 52 7.73 -4.10 21.90
CA ARG A 52 6.75 -5.19 21.81
C ARG A 52 5.42 -4.83 22.47
N LYS A 53 5.47 -4.32 23.71
CA LYS A 53 4.28 -3.84 24.42
C LYS A 53 3.57 -2.72 23.64
N ARG A 54 4.32 -1.86 22.96
CA ARG A 54 3.77 -0.81 22.11
C ARG A 54 3.09 -1.36 20.86
N ARG A 55 3.69 -2.36 20.21
CA ARG A 55 3.09 -3.09 19.08
C ARG A 55 1.80 -3.80 19.50
N ASP A 56 1.78 -4.46 20.66
CA ASP A 56 0.58 -5.12 21.20
C ASP A 56 -0.56 -4.13 21.44
N TYR A 57 -0.25 -2.96 22.00
CA TYR A 57 -1.24 -1.89 22.18
C TYR A 57 -1.84 -1.46 20.84
N ILE A 58 -1.02 -1.18 19.83
CA ILE A 58 -1.50 -0.72 18.52
C ILE A 58 -2.27 -1.83 17.80
N ALA A 59 -1.80 -3.08 17.88
CA ALA A 59 -2.50 -4.25 17.37
C ALA A 59 -3.90 -4.39 18.02
N SER A 60 -4.03 -4.11 19.32
CA SER A 60 -5.33 -4.14 20.00
C SER A 60 -6.34 -3.12 19.43
N LEU A 61 -5.87 -2.00 18.88
CA LEU A 61 -6.72 -1.01 18.22
C LEU A 61 -7.23 -1.52 16.87
N ALA A 62 -6.38 -2.23 16.11
CA ALA A 62 -6.80 -2.91 14.88
C ALA A 62 -7.79 -4.06 15.18
N LYS A 63 -7.56 -4.85 16.24
CA LYS A 63 -8.51 -5.86 16.74
C LYS A 63 -9.88 -5.22 17.03
N LYS A 64 -9.90 -4.10 17.74
CA LYS A 64 -11.13 -3.33 18.03
C LYS A 64 -11.81 -2.80 16.77
N PHE A 65 -11.05 -2.34 15.79
CA PHE A 65 -11.61 -1.93 14.50
C PHE A 65 -12.37 -3.08 13.83
N ARG A 66 -11.85 -4.31 13.86
CA ARG A 66 -12.57 -5.45 13.29
C ARG A 66 -13.89 -5.77 13.98
N GLU A 67 -13.99 -5.47 15.27
CA GLU A 67 -15.21 -5.69 16.04
C GLU A 67 -16.25 -4.59 15.83
N THR A 68 -15.80 -3.37 15.56
CA THR A 68 -16.64 -2.15 15.63
C THR A 68 -16.81 -1.42 14.29
N GLY A 69 -15.91 -1.64 13.33
CA GLY A 69 -15.81 -0.86 12.10
C GLY A 69 -15.30 0.58 12.29
N VAL A 70 -14.85 0.94 13.50
CA VAL A 70 -14.45 2.31 13.84
C VAL A 70 -12.94 2.40 14.07
N ILE A 71 -12.26 3.20 13.25
CA ILE A 71 -10.82 3.47 13.39
C ILE A 71 -10.58 4.19 14.71
N THR A 72 -9.58 3.74 15.48
CA THR A 72 -9.19 4.38 16.74
C THR A 72 -7.85 5.08 16.55
N ASP A 73 -7.81 6.38 16.88
CA ASP A 73 -6.58 7.17 16.88
C ASP A 73 -5.55 6.60 17.87
N VAL A 74 -4.29 6.68 17.49
CA VAL A 74 -3.17 6.25 18.33
C VAL A 74 -2.67 7.44 19.13
N ASP A 75 -2.52 7.26 20.44
CA ASP A 75 -1.79 8.21 21.29
C ASP A 75 -0.28 8.01 21.11
N TYR A 76 0.28 8.56 20.02
CA TYR A 76 1.70 8.46 19.69
C TYR A 76 2.56 9.22 20.70
N ASN A 77 3.56 8.54 21.27
CA ASN A 77 4.43 9.11 22.28
C ASN A 77 5.52 10.03 21.66
N ASP A 78 6.24 10.77 22.50
CA ASP A 78 7.25 11.75 22.04
C ASP A 78 8.39 11.12 21.24
N GLU A 79 8.77 9.88 21.54
CA GLU A 79 9.82 9.14 20.83
C GLU A 79 9.33 8.75 19.43
N GLU A 80 8.13 8.20 19.30
CA GLU A 80 7.51 7.88 18.01
C GLU A 80 7.37 9.14 17.14
N GLN A 81 6.93 10.25 17.73
CA GLN A 81 6.86 11.53 17.04
C GLN A 81 8.24 12.03 16.60
N ALA A 82 9.29 11.75 17.39
CA ALA A 82 10.67 12.10 17.03
C ALA A 82 11.20 11.25 15.86
N ILE A 83 10.92 9.95 15.85
CA ILE A 83 11.24 9.05 14.73
C ILE A 83 10.57 9.56 13.47
N TRP A 84 9.26 9.88 13.53
CA TRP A 84 8.54 10.43 12.39
C TRP A 84 9.17 11.72 11.87
N ARG A 85 9.42 12.72 12.73
CA ARG A 85 10.03 13.99 12.32
C ARG A 85 11.36 13.76 11.61
N HIS A 86 12.24 12.98 12.24
CA HIS A 86 13.52 12.62 11.67
C HIS A 86 13.33 11.98 10.29
N VAL A 87 12.37 11.07 10.18
CA VAL A 87 12.18 10.32 8.95
C VAL A 87 11.61 11.19 7.83
N ALA A 88 10.59 11.98 8.17
CA ALA A 88 9.86 12.87 7.28
C ALA A 88 10.73 13.99 6.72
N GLU A 89 11.57 14.60 7.55
CA GLU A 89 12.48 15.67 7.14
C GLU A 89 13.43 15.20 6.04
N ARG A 90 14.00 14.01 6.20
CA ARG A 90 14.92 13.45 5.21
C ARG A 90 14.19 13.01 3.93
N LEU A 91 12.97 12.47 4.05
CA LEU A 91 12.18 12.07 2.88
C LEU A 91 11.75 13.30 2.07
N GLU A 92 11.43 14.42 2.73
CA GLU A 92 11.00 15.66 2.07
C GLU A 92 12.05 16.15 1.06
N GLU A 93 13.34 16.16 1.41
CA GLU A 93 14.42 16.56 0.50
C GLU A 93 14.51 15.69 -0.76
N LEU A 94 14.19 14.40 -0.63
CA LEU A 94 14.18 13.46 -1.75
C LEU A 94 12.89 13.58 -2.56
N HIS A 95 11.75 13.74 -1.90
CA HIS A 95 10.45 13.91 -2.53
C HIS A 95 10.44 15.13 -3.46
N GLN A 96 11.01 16.26 -3.02
CA GLN A 96 11.09 17.48 -3.84
C GLN A 96 11.90 17.28 -5.14
N ARG A 97 12.83 16.32 -5.18
CA ARG A 97 13.65 16.02 -6.37
C ARG A 97 13.02 14.94 -7.24
N HIS A 98 12.53 13.88 -6.62
CA HIS A 98 12.27 12.60 -7.27
C HIS A 98 10.79 12.22 -7.32
N ALA A 99 9.95 12.70 -6.40
CA ALA A 99 8.54 12.31 -6.37
C ALA A 99 7.73 13.01 -7.47
N SER A 100 6.62 12.38 -7.87
CA SER A 100 5.72 12.96 -8.85
C SER A 100 5.08 14.25 -8.32
N PRO A 101 4.86 15.28 -9.16
CA PRO A 101 4.16 16.49 -8.72
C PRO A 101 2.74 16.22 -8.24
N PHE A 102 2.11 15.13 -8.71
CA PHE A 102 0.84 14.67 -8.17
C PHE A 102 0.98 14.25 -6.71
N TYR A 103 1.96 13.39 -6.40
CA TYR A 103 2.22 12.92 -5.04
C TYR A 103 2.44 14.09 -4.07
N LEU A 104 3.28 15.06 -4.44
CA LEU A 104 3.58 16.23 -3.59
C LEU A 104 2.31 17.03 -3.23
N ARG A 105 1.40 17.22 -4.20
CA ARG A 105 0.10 17.87 -3.95
C ARG A 105 -0.80 17.01 -3.08
N ALA A 106 -0.89 15.72 -3.37
CA ALA A 106 -1.72 14.79 -2.61
C ALA A 106 -1.30 14.68 -1.13
N LYS A 107 0.00 14.58 -0.85
CA LYS A 107 0.58 14.59 0.51
C LYS A 107 0.11 15.83 1.29
N ARG A 108 0.22 17.01 0.67
CA ARG A 108 -0.23 18.28 1.25
C ARG A 108 -1.75 18.33 1.46
N ASP A 109 -2.54 17.92 0.48
CA ASP A 109 -4.00 17.98 0.54
C ASP A 109 -4.55 17.00 1.59
N LEU A 110 -3.84 15.88 1.85
CA LEU A 110 -4.09 14.98 2.97
C LEU A 110 -3.62 15.51 4.33
N GLY A 111 -2.87 16.62 4.36
CA GLY A 111 -2.36 17.23 5.58
C GLY A 111 -1.24 16.42 6.24
N ILE A 112 -0.57 15.57 5.47
CA ILE A 112 0.60 14.84 5.94
C ILE A 112 1.75 15.84 6.01
N SER A 113 2.23 16.06 7.24
CA SER A 113 3.27 17.04 7.56
C SER A 113 4.45 16.36 8.22
N ASN A 114 5.58 17.06 8.31
CA ASN A 114 6.74 16.52 8.97
C ASN A 114 6.62 16.60 10.51
N ASP A 115 5.73 17.45 11.05
CA ASP A 115 5.70 17.81 12.47
C ASP A 115 5.18 16.69 13.40
N ARG A 116 4.18 15.92 12.92
CA ARG A 116 3.53 14.85 13.66
C ARG A 116 3.09 13.70 12.77
N ILE A 117 3.03 12.50 13.35
CA ILE A 117 2.41 11.33 12.72
C ILE A 117 0.93 11.62 12.44
N PRO A 118 0.44 11.43 11.20
CA PRO A 118 -0.96 11.61 10.87
C PRO A 118 -1.81 10.46 11.44
N GLN A 119 -3.04 10.77 11.83
CA GLN A 119 -4.00 9.75 12.24
C GLN A 119 -4.69 9.14 11.03
N LEU A 120 -4.96 7.83 11.06
CA LEU A 120 -5.71 7.17 10.00
C LEU A 120 -7.13 7.74 9.87
N THR A 121 -7.77 8.17 10.97
CA THR A 121 -9.10 8.81 10.91
C THR A 121 -9.10 10.08 10.06
N GLU A 122 -8.07 10.93 10.21
CA GLU A 122 -7.92 12.17 9.46
C GLU A 122 -7.73 11.92 7.97
N MET A 123 -6.85 10.97 7.61
CA MET A 123 -6.57 10.61 6.22
C MET A 123 -7.76 9.88 5.59
N ASN A 124 -8.38 8.94 6.31
CA ASN A 124 -9.56 8.19 5.86
C ASN A 124 -10.72 9.11 5.50
N ARG A 125 -11.02 10.13 6.32
CA ARG A 125 -12.08 11.11 6.02
C ARG A 125 -11.82 11.80 4.68
N ARG A 126 -10.60 12.27 4.44
CA ARG A 126 -10.24 12.98 3.19
C ARG A 126 -10.27 12.05 1.99
N LEU A 127 -9.80 10.81 2.12
CA LEU A 127 -9.88 9.82 1.04
C LEU A 127 -11.33 9.50 0.65
N LYS A 128 -12.23 9.34 1.63
CA LYS A 128 -13.66 9.13 1.35
C LYS A 128 -14.25 10.29 0.55
N GLU A 129 -13.90 11.53 0.89
CA GLU A 129 -14.37 12.74 0.19
C GLU A 129 -13.84 12.85 -1.26
N LEU A 130 -12.60 12.42 -1.51
CA LEU A 130 -11.93 12.62 -2.82
C LEU A 130 -12.20 11.51 -3.83
N THR A 131 -12.12 10.24 -3.40
CA THR A 131 -12.16 9.08 -4.30
C THR A 131 -13.01 7.95 -3.77
N ASN A 132 -13.72 8.15 -2.66
CA ASN A 132 -14.45 7.09 -1.96
C ASN A 132 -13.54 5.90 -1.58
N PHE A 133 -12.22 6.15 -1.44
CA PHE A 133 -11.27 5.20 -0.89
C PHE A 133 -11.28 5.26 0.65
N ARG A 134 -10.95 4.15 1.29
CA ARG A 134 -11.01 3.97 2.74
C ARG A 134 -9.71 3.36 3.25
N LEU A 135 -9.47 3.58 4.53
CA LEU A 135 -8.40 2.93 5.28
C LEU A 135 -9.02 1.98 6.31
N ALA A 136 -8.35 0.85 6.51
CA ALA A 136 -8.71 -0.16 7.48
C ALA A 136 -7.47 -0.57 8.29
N PRO A 137 -7.42 -0.28 9.60
CA PRO A 137 -6.33 -0.70 10.47
C PRO A 137 -6.13 -2.22 10.45
N ILE A 138 -4.87 -2.65 10.32
CA ILE A 138 -4.44 -4.04 10.38
C ILE A 138 -3.26 -4.20 11.37
N GLU A 139 -3.12 -5.37 12.01
CA GLU A 139 -1.99 -5.60 12.93
C GLU A 139 -0.63 -5.72 12.23
N GLY A 140 -0.60 -6.11 10.95
CA GLY A 140 0.63 -6.44 10.24
C GLY A 140 0.37 -7.10 8.89
N LEU A 141 1.29 -7.97 8.47
CA LEU A 141 1.26 -8.60 7.15
C LEU A 141 0.05 -9.54 6.99
N VAL A 142 -0.48 -9.58 5.77
CA VAL A 142 -1.64 -10.37 5.38
C VAL A 142 -1.29 -11.10 4.10
N ASN A 143 -1.82 -12.32 3.94
CA ASN A 143 -1.68 -13.06 2.69
C ASN A 143 -2.05 -12.21 1.47
N THR A 144 -1.25 -12.29 0.40
CA THR A 144 -1.40 -11.47 -0.82
C THR A 144 -2.82 -11.48 -1.39
N ARG A 145 -3.46 -12.65 -1.52
CA ARG A 145 -4.83 -12.72 -2.07
C ARG A 145 -5.82 -11.97 -1.17
N ALA A 146 -5.71 -12.16 0.14
CA ALA A 146 -6.57 -11.49 1.10
C ALA A 146 -6.35 -9.98 1.04
N PHE A 147 -5.10 -9.50 1.12
CA PHE A 147 -4.77 -8.08 1.03
C PHE A 147 -5.29 -7.44 -0.27
N LEU A 148 -4.94 -8.02 -1.44
CA LEU A 148 -5.34 -7.45 -2.72
C LEU A 148 -6.86 -7.43 -2.88
N SER A 149 -7.57 -8.45 -2.41
CA SER A 149 -9.04 -8.50 -2.49
C SER A 149 -9.69 -7.30 -1.79
N TRP A 150 -9.10 -6.76 -0.73
CA TRP A 150 -9.64 -5.59 -0.02
C TRP A 150 -9.69 -4.32 -0.88
N LEU A 151 -8.79 -4.21 -1.86
CA LEU A 151 -8.78 -3.10 -2.81
C LEU A 151 -10.06 -3.09 -3.67
N SER A 152 -10.73 -4.24 -3.85
CA SER A 152 -12.00 -4.30 -4.60
C SER A 152 -13.09 -3.44 -3.97
N TRP A 153 -13.02 -3.24 -2.65
CA TRP A 153 -13.92 -2.36 -1.88
C TRP A 153 -13.36 -0.95 -1.69
N ARG A 154 -12.36 -0.55 -2.48
CA ARG A 154 -11.60 0.69 -2.33
C ARG A 154 -11.10 0.87 -0.89
N THR A 155 -10.58 -0.19 -0.29
CA THR A 155 -10.12 -0.18 1.10
C THR A 155 -8.67 -0.64 1.14
N MET A 156 -7.78 0.25 1.59
CA MET A 156 -6.38 -0.09 1.88
C MET A 156 -6.29 -0.58 3.31
N LEU A 157 -5.73 -1.78 3.49
CA LEU A 157 -5.32 -2.26 4.81
C LEU A 157 -4.03 -1.52 5.19
N SER A 158 -3.99 -0.90 6.36
CA SER A 158 -2.91 0.01 6.74
C SER A 158 -2.52 -0.21 8.20
N THR A 159 -1.22 -0.34 8.46
CA THR A 159 -0.72 -0.43 9.83
C THR A 159 -0.72 0.94 10.50
N GLN A 160 -0.62 0.96 11.84
CA GLN A 160 -0.56 2.19 12.62
C GLN A 160 0.70 2.29 13.51
N TYR A 161 1.56 1.28 13.53
CA TYR A 161 2.79 1.34 14.32
C TYR A 161 3.90 2.05 13.54
N ILE A 162 4.85 2.64 14.24
CA ILE A 162 6.06 3.21 13.63
C ILE A 162 7.23 2.25 13.80
N ARG A 163 8.16 2.26 12.85
CA ARG A 163 9.41 1.50 12.89
C ARG A 163 10.23 1.76 14.15
N HIS A 164 11.06 0.79 14.50
CA HIS A 164 11.94 0.86 15.65
C HIS A 164 13.00 1.98 15.51
N HIS A 165 13.24 2.72 16.59
CA HIS A 165 14.13 3.89 16.60
C HIS A 165 15.60 3.59 16.27
N SER A 166 16.04 2.33 16.37
CA SER A 166 17.43 1.94 16.08
C SER A 166 17.75 1.81 14.59
N ARG A 167 16.72 1.78 13.72
CA ARG A 167 16.85 1.75 12.26
C ARG A 167 15.77 2.63 11.60
N PRO A 168 15.78 3.95 11.82
CA PRO A 168 14.77 4.84 11.24
C PRO A 168 14.80 4.86 9.69
N GLU A 169 15.95 4.57 9.08
CA GLU A 169 16.16 4.60 7.64
C GLU A 169 15.53 3.43 6.87
N TYR A 170 15.22 2.32 7.54
CA TYR A 170 14.71 1.11 6.89
C TYR A 170 13.88 0.26 7.85
N THR A 171 12.77 -0.25 7.35
CA THR A 171 11.96 -1.28 8.02
C THR A 171 11.56 -2.34 7.00
N PRO A 172 11.66 -3.64 7.33
CA PRO A 172 11.13 -4.71 6.48
C PRO A 172 9.60 -4.77 6.51
N GLU A 173 8.98 -4.26 7.58
CA GLU A 173 7.54 -4.21 7.74
C GLU A 173 6.97 -2.86 7.25
N PRO A 174 5.77 -2.85 6.64
CA PRO A 174 5.11 -1.62 6.19
C PRO A 174 4.56 -0.86 7.41
N ASP A 175 5.38 0.01 8.01
CA ASP A 175 5.00 0.86 9.15
C ASP A 175 4.19 2.10 8.71
N ILE A 176 3.71 2.92 9.66
CA ILE A 176 2.91 4.12 9.37
C ILE A 176 3.63 5.13 8.45
N VAL A 177 4.96 5.15 8.42
CA VAL A 177 5.72 5.96 7.44
C VAL A 177 5.47 5.43 6.03
N HIS A 178 5.62 4.11 5.83
CA HIS A 178 5.36 3.48 4.54
C HIS A 178 3.93 3.72 4.05
N GLU A 179 2.96 3.57 4.95
CA GLU A 179 1.56 3.79 4.61
C GLU A 179 1.26 5.26 4.30
N ALA A 180 1.57 6.16 5.25
CA ALA A 180 1.19 7.56 5.16
C ALA A 180 2.01 8.34 4.12
N MET A 181 3.31 8.06 3.99
CA MET A 181 4.15 8.73 3.00
C MET A 181 4.23 7.99 1.67
N GLY A 182 3.95 6.70 1.61
CA GLY A 182 4.00 5.93 0.37
C GLY A 182 2.62 5.82 -0.28
N HIS A 183 1.79 4.92 0.28
CA HIS A 183 0.54 4.50 -0.35
C HIS A 183 -0.56 5.56 -0.35
N ILE A 184 -0.90 6.10 0.82
CA ILE A 184 -2.14 6.86 1.06
C ILE A 184 -2.31 8.05 0.10
N PRO A 185 -1.26 8.86 -0.20
CA PRO A 185 -1.38 9.97 -1.15
C PRO A 185 -1.86 9.54 -2.55
N MET A 186 -1.44 8.39 -3.03
CA MET A 186 -1.78 7.93 -4.38
C MET A 186 -3.26 7.60 -4.56
N PHE A 187 -3.93 7.15 -3.49
CA PHE A 187 -5.37 6.86 -3.52
C PHE A 187 -6.26 8.10 -3.65
N THR A 188 -5.70 9.32 -3.57
CA THR A 188 -6.43 10.56 -3.91
C THR A 188 -6.58 10.76 -5.42
N ASN A 189 -5.87 9.98 -6.26
CA ASN A 189 -6.01 10.03 -7.71
C ASN A 189 -7.17 9.11 -8.15
N PRO A 190 -8.19 9.61 -8.88
CA PRO A 190 -9.29 8.77 -9.33
C PRO A 190 -8.85 7.60 -10.22
N ASN A 191 -7.88 7.81 -11.12
CA ASN A 191 -7.40 6.73 -11.99
C ASN A 191 -6.62 5.68 -11.20
N PHE A 192 -5.84 6.09 -10.20
CA PHE A 192 -5.11 5.16 -9.35
C PHE A 192 -6.05 4.38 -8.42
N ALA A 193 -7.08 5.05 -7.88
CA ALA A 193 -8.11 4.39 -7.09
C ALA A 193 -8.88 3.34 -7.90
N ASP A 194 -9.31 3.66 -9.13
CA ASP A 194 -9.94 2.70 -10.03
C ASP A 194 -8.97 1.53 -10.38
N TYR A 195 -7.71 1.85 -10.68
CA TYR A 195 -6.66 0.87 -10.96
C TYR A 195 -6.50 -0.14 -9.81
N SER A 196 -6.34 0.34 -8.58
CA SER A 196 -6.23 -0.50 -7.39
C SER A 196 -7.51 -1.33 -7.17
N GLN A 197 -8.68 -0.75 -7.46
CA GLN A 197 -9.94 -1.47 -7.37
C GLN A 197 -10.03 -2.62 -8.39
N PHE A 198 -9.53 -2.42 -9.61
CA PHE A 198 -9.45 -3.49 -10.61
C PHE A 198 -8.52 -4.62 -10.18
N ILE A 199 -7.35 -4.30 -9.60
CA ILE A 199 -6.47 -5.32 -9.02
C ILE A 199 -7.23 -6.14 -7.98
N GLY A 200 -7.96 -5.48 -7.07
CA GLY A 200 -8.69 -6.21 -6.04
C GLY A 200 -9.83 -7.06 -6.59
N HIS A 201 -10.55 -6.59 -7.61
CA HIS A 201 -11.54 -7.42 -8.29
C HIS A 201 -10.88 -8.64 -8.93
N GLY A 202 -9.75 -8.43 -9.62
CA GLY A 202 -8.92 -9.50 -10.16
C GLY A 202 -8.53 -10.53 -9.10
N ALA A 203 -8.09 -10.09 -7.93
CA ALA A 203 -7.67 -10.98 -6.85
C ALA A 203 -8.81 -11.87 -6.30
N ARG A 204 -10.06 -11.40 -6.37
CA ARG A 204 -11.24 -12.20 -5.96
C ARG A 204 -11.56 -13.34 -6.93
N ILE A 205 -11.23 -13.19 -8.22
CA ILE A 205 -11.59 -14.17 -9.27
C ILE A 205 -10.38 -14.96 -9.81
N ALA A 206 -9.17 -14.50 -9.55
CA ALA A 206 -7.92 -15.06 -10.05
C ALA A 206 -7.65 -16.47 -9.51
N THR A 207 -7.12 -17.34 -10.35
CA THR A 207 -6.39 -18.56 -9.93
C THR A 207 -5.11 -18.19 -9.15
N ASP A 208 -4.48 -19.15 -8.48
CA ASP A 208 -3.25 -18.87 -7.70
C ASP A 208 -2.11 -18.34 -8.58
N LYS A 209 -1.96 -18.90 -9.79
CA LYS A 209 -1.00 -18.38 -10.77
C LYS A 209 -1.28 -16.90 -11.13
N GLN A 210 -2.55 -16.56 -11.34
CA GLN A 210 -2.94 -15.18 -11.66
C GLN A 210 -2.79 -14.24 -10.46
N ILE A 211 -2.85 -14.75 -9.21
CA ILE A 211 -2.49 -13.95 -8.03
C ILE A 211 -1.01 -13.57 -8.03
N GLU A 212 -0.12 -14.48 -8.44
CA GLU A 212 1.31 -14.15 -8.57
C GLU A 212 1.53 -13.05 -9.63
N GLU A 213 0.85 -13.14 -10.78
CA GLU A 213 0.86 -12.11 -11.83
C GLU A 213 0.35 -10.75 -11.31
N LEU A 214 -0.76 -10.75 -10.56
CA LEU A 214 -1.30 -9.54 -9.90
C LEU A 214 -0.36 -8.99 -8.82
N GLY A 215 0.31 -9.87 -8.07
CA GLY A 215 1.32 -9.49 -7.09
C GLY A 215 2.52 -8.78 -7.72
N ARG A 216 3.00 -9.26 -8.88
CA ARG A 216 4.05 -8.59 -9.65
C ARG A 216 3.59 -7.27 -10.23
N LEU A 217 2.36 -7.21 -10.75
CA LEU A 217 1.76 -5.95 -11.21
C LEU A 217 1.71 -4.93 -10.07
N TYR A 218 1.24 -5.33 -8.89
CA TYR A 218 1.19 -4.49 -7.70
C TYR A 218 2.59 -4.04 -7.27
N TRP A 219 3.57 -4.95 -7.22
CA TRP A 219 4.96 -4.64 -6.86
C TRP A 219 5.59 -3.59 -7.77
N PHE A 220 5.61 -3.82 -9.08
CA PHE A 220 6.27 -2.92 -10.03
C PHE A 220 5.50 -1.63 -10.33
N THR A 221 4.38 -1.40 -9.65
CA THR A 221 3.58 -0.19 -9.83
C THR A 221 3.26 0.49 -8.50
N VAL A 222 2.46 -0.14 -7.63
CA VAL A 222 2.01 0.44 -6.37
C VAL A 222 3.17 0.57 -5.41
N GLU A 223 4.08 -0.41 -5.37
CA GLU A 223 5.27 -0.37 -4.48
C GLU A 223 6.46 0.36 -5.12
N PHE A 224 6.80 0.01 -6.36
CA PHE A 224 8.04 0.45 -7.02
C PHE A 224 7.81 1.12 -8.38
N GLY A 225 6.67 1.77 -8.58
CA GLY A 225 6.34 2.42 -9.84
C GLY A 225 6.98 3.80 -10.07
N LEU A 226 7.33 4.04 -11.34
CA LEU A 226 7.76 5.33 -11.87
C LEU A 226 6.75 5.83 -12.91
N VAL A 227 6.62 7.15 -13.06
CA VAL A 227 5.68 7.79 -14.02
C VAL A 227 6.40 8.85 -14.84
N GLU A 228 6.04 8.96 -16.11
CA GLU A 228 6.46 10.07 -16.97
C GLU A 228 5.75 11.37 -16.57
N HIS A 229 6.49 12.47 -16.51
CA HIS A 229 5.95 13.79 -16.27
C HIS A 229 6.78 14.84 -17.00
N GLU A 230 6.17 15.48 -18.01
CA GLU A 230 6.79 16.58 -18.78
C GLU A 230 8.18 16.24 -19.36
N GLY A 231 8.38 14.99 -19.77
CA GLY A 231 9.66 14.50 -20.32
C GLY A 231 10.69 14.09 -19.27
N ASP A 232 10.34 14.13 -17.99
CA ASP A 232 11.13 13.57 -16.89
C ASP A 232 10.45 12.32 -16.30
N ILE A 233 11.21 11.54 -15.53
CA ILE A 233 10.71 10.35 -14.81
C ILE A 233 10.59 10.70 -13.33
N LYS A 234 9.46 10.34 -12.70
CA LYS A 234 9.19 10.61 -11.28
C LYS A 234 8.71 9.37 -10.55
N ALA A 235 9.03 9.25 -9.26
CA ALA A 235 8.55 8.18 -8.40
C ALA A 235 7.11 8.42 -7.94
N TYR A 236 6.33 7.33 -7.90
CA TYR A 236 5.03 7.32 -7.24
C TYR A 236 4.80 6.05 -6.40
N GLY A 237 5.64 5.03 -6.54
CA GLY A 237 5.55 3.80 -5.77
C GLY A 237 5.82 4.02 -4.28
N ALA A 238 5.04 3.35 -3.42
CA ALA A 238 5.08 3.51 -1.98
C ALA A 238 6.44 3.11 -1.36
N GLY A 239 6.97 1.94 -1.73
CA GLY A 239 8.30 1.48 -1.32
C GLY A 239 9.41 2.48 -1.66
N LEU A 240 9.34 3.12 -2.84
CA LEU A 240 10.27 4.21 -3.20
C LEU A 240 10.06 5.43 -2.31
N LEU A 241 8.81 5.87 -2.14
CA LEU A 241 8.50 7.12 -1.44
C LEU A 241 8.68 7.03 0.09
N SER A 242 8.82 5.83 0.64
CA SER A 242 9.00 5.62 2.09
C SER A 242 10.41 5.22 2.52
N SER A 243 11.35 5.12 1.57
CA SER A 243 12.71 4.63 1.81
C SER A 243 13.74 5.53 1.14
N TYR A 244 14.70 6.04 1.91
CA TYR A 244 15.76 6.89 1.37
C TYR A 244 16.61 6.15 0.35
N GLY A 245 17.05 4.95 0.73
CA GLY A 245 17.97 4.14 -0.05
C GLY A 245 17.35 3.75 -1.37
N GLU A 246 16.09 3.31 -1.35
CA GLU A 246 15.38 2.94 -2.58
C GLU A 246 15.10 4.15 -3.47
N LEU A 247 14.70 5.30 -2.90
CA LEU A 247 14.45 6.48 -3.72
C LEU A 247 15.73 7.00 -4.38
N GLU A 248 16.86 7.03 -3.66
CA GLU A 248 18.15 7.42 -4.25
C GLU A 248 18.63 6.37 -5.27
N HIS A 249 18.47 5.08 -4.96
CA HIS A 249 18.84 3.99 -5.85
C HIS A 249 18.06 4.04 -7.16
N ALA A 250 16.74 4.24 -7.09
CA ALA A 250 15.82 4.34 -8.22
C ALA A 250 16.19 5.43 -9.22
N PHE A 251 16.98 6.44 -8.82
CA PHE A 251 17.48 7.53 -9.68
C PHE A 251 19.00 7.50 -9.93
N SER A 252 19.68 6.43 -9.53
CA SER A 252 21.10 6.19 -9.81
C SER A 252 21.35 5.60 -11.21
N ASP A 253 22.62 5.46 -11.60
CA ASP A 253 23.05 4.78 -12.83
C ASP A 253 22.98 3.25 -12.75
N LYS A 254 22.66 2.69 -11.58
CA LYS A 254 22.60 1.25 -11.34
C LYS A 254 21.23 0.62 -11.64
N VAL A 255 20.20 1.44 -11.83
CA VAL A 255 18.83 0.99 -12.04
C VAL A 255 18.44 1.16 -13.49
N GLU A 256 17.99 0.06 -14.10
CA GLU A 256 17.40 0.06 -15.42
C GLU A 256 15.94 0.52 -15.34
N ARG A 257 15.58 1.58 -16.07
CA ARG A 257 14.21 2.11 -16.12
C ARG A 257 13.60 1.76 -17.48
N ARG A 258 12.63 0.85 -17.49
CA ARG A 258 11.99 0.35 -18.71
C ARG A 258 10.60 0.97 -18.88
N PRO A 259 10.13 1.21 -20.12
CA PRO A 259 8.72 1.52 -20.35
C PRO A 259 7.82 0.40 -19.79
N PHE A 260 6.68 0.77 -19.22
CA PHE A 260 5.72 -0.19 -18.73
C PHE A 260 5.12 -1.02 -19.88
N VAL A 261 5.33 -2.33 -19.82
CA VAL A 261 4.70 -3.32 -20.70
C VAL A 261 4.12 -4.41 -19.81
N LEU A 262 2.79 -4.55 -19.81
CA LEU A 262 2.08 -5.45 -18.90
C LEU A 262 2.64 -6.88 -18.91
N GLU A 263 2.84 -7.45 -20.09
CA GLU A 263 3.35 -8.82 -20.26
C GLU A 263 4.76 -9.00 -19.68
N GLU A 264 5.61 -7.96 -19.74
CA GLU A 264 6.93 -8.03 -19.12
C GLU A 264 6.80 -7.95 -17.59
N VAL A 265 5.97 -7.04 -17.09
CA VAL A 265 5.78 -6.81 -15.66
C VAL A 265 5.23 -8.05 -14.95
N ILE A 266 4.17 -8.66 -15.47
CA ILE A 266 3.54 -9.83 -14.82
C ILE A 266 4.40 -11.09 -14.90
N ASN A 267 5.46 -11.10 -15.73
CA ASN A 267 6.42 -12.19 -15.85
C ASN A 267 7.79 -11.88 -15.21
N HIS A 268 7.98 -10.71 -14.61
CA HIS A 268 9.24 -10.32 -13.97
C HIS A 268 9.28 -10.80 -12.51
N GLU A 269 10.27 -11.63 -12.18
CA GLU A 269 10.54 -12.05 -10.80
C GLU A 269 11.28 -10.97 -10.00
N TYR A 270 11.01 -10.88 -8.70
CA TYR A 270 11.68 -9.94 -7.81
C TYR A 270 11.97 -10.57 -6.44
N THR A 271 12.82 -9.91 -5.65
CA THR A 271 13.08 -10.28 -4.25
C THR A 271 12.65 -9.12 -3.34
N TYR A 272 12.15 -9.45 -2.16
CA TYR A 272 11.78 -8.47 -1.13
C TYR A 272 13.00 -7.93 -0.36
N SER A 273 14.13 -8.62 -0.44
CA SER A 273 15.32 -8.34 0.38
C SER A 273 16.32 -7.39 -0.27
N ASP A 274 16.28 -7.24 -1.60
CA ASP A 274 17.29 -6.50 -2.36
C ASP A 274 16.71 -5.20 -2.94
N MET A 275 17.59 -4.22 -3.15
CA MET A 275 17.24 -3.01 -3.88
C MET A 275 16.87 -3.34 -5.34
N GLN A 276 15.87 -2.65 -5.88
CA GLN A 276 15.31 -3.00 -7.19
C GLN A 276 16.26 -2.64 -8.35
N PRO A 277 16.79 -3.62 -9.11
CA PRO A 277 17.71 -3.34 -10.22
C PRO A 277 16.98 -2.86 -11.48
N VAL A 278 15.67 -3.11 -11.58
CA VAL A 278 14.82 -2.75 -12.71
C VAL A 278 13.52 -2.14 -12.19
N LEU A 279 13.13 -1.00 -12.76
CA LEU A 279 11.88 -0.32 -12.48
C LEU A 279 11.12 -0.04 -13.78
N TYR A 280 9.79 0.03 -13.68
CA TYR A 280 8.92 0.29 -14.83
C TYR A 280 8.33 1.70 -14.77
N VAL A 281 8.33 2.37 -15.92
CA VAL A 281 7.83 3.73 -16.10
C VAL A 281 6.49 3.69 -16.82
N ILE A 282 5.42 4.07 -16.13
CA ILE A 282 4.10 4.22 -16.74
C ILE A 282 4.02 5.58 -17.46
N PRO A 283 3.36 5.65 -18.62
CA PRO A 283 3.14 6.92 -19.32
C PRO A 283 2.12 7.81 -18.58
N SER A 284 1.10 7.21 -17.96
CA SER A 284 0.16 7.92 -17.09
C SER A 284 -0.63 6.95 -16.20
N TYR A 285 -1.19 7.46 -15.10
CA TYR A 285 -2.11 6.69 -14.25
C TYR A 285 -3.37 6.22 -15.00
N ALA A 286 -3.83 7.00 -16.00
CA ALA A 286 -4.99 6.66 -16.81
C ALA A 286 -4.72 5.47 -17.73
N GLU A 287 -3.51 5.41 -18.31
CA GLU A 287 -3.09 4.30 -19.17
C GLU A 287 -2.83 3.03 -18.35
N LEU A 288 -2.17 3.15 -17.19
CA LEU A 288 -2.01 2.04 -16.25
C LEU A 288 -3.37 1.43 -15.86
N LYS A 289 -4.35 2.29 -15.54
CA LYS A 289 -5.72 1.86 -15.26
C LYS A 289 -6.33 1.11 -16.43
N GLU A 290 -6.27 1.66 -17.64
CA GLU A 290 -6.95 1.09 -18.81
C GLU A 290 -6.35 -0.25 -19.23
N VAL A 291 -5.02 -0.36 -19.25
CA VAL A 291 -4.32 -1.63 -19.52
C VAL A 291 -4.71 -2.69 -18.49
N THR A 292 -4.77 -2.31 -17.21
CA THR A 292 -5.18 -3.22 -16.14
C THR A 292 -6.64 -3.63 -16.27
N ARG A 293 -7.56 -2.70 -16.54
CA ARG A 293 -8.99 -3.00 -16.78
C ARG A 293 -9.16 -4.07 -17.85
N GLN A 294 -8.44 -3.93 -18.97
CA GLN A 294 -8.48 -4.90 -20.07
C GLN A 294 -7.90 -6.26 -19.70
N TYR A 295 -6.85 -6.30 -18.87
CA TYR A 295 -6.28 -7.54 -18.35
C TYR A 295 -7.27 -8.26 -17.42
N ILE A 296 -7.84 -7.54 -16.45
CA ILE A 296 -8.81 -8.11 -15.50
C ILE A 296 -10.06 -8.63 -16.22
N ALA A 297 -10.55 -7.93 -17.23
CA ALA A 297 -11.70 -8.37 -18.04
C ALA A 297 -11.47 -9.73 -18.73
N LYS A 298 -10.22 -10.12 -18.97
CA LYS A 298 -9.85 -11.41 -19.57
C LYS A 298 -9.64 -12.52 -18.55
N LEU A 299 -9.53 -12.21 -17.25
CA LEU A 299 -9.33 -13.23 -16.22
C LEU A 299 -10.61 -14.06 -15.98
N GLY A 300 -11.78 -13.46 -16.18
CA GLY A 300 -13.09 -14.09 -15.98
C GLY A 300 -13.78 -14.60 -17.26
N SER A 301 -13.14 -14.46 -18.43
CA SER A 301 -13.65 -14.92 -19.73
C SER A 301 -13.07 -16.28 -20.11
#